data_AF-A0A936XC38-F1
#
_entry.id   AF-A0A936XC38-F1
#
_cell.length_a   1.000
_cell.length_b   1.000
_cell.length_c   1.000
_cell.angle_alpha   90.00
_cell.angle_beta   90.00
_cell.angle_gamma   90.00
#
_symmetry.space_group_name_H-M   'P 1'
#
loop_
_entity.id
_entity.type
_entity.pdbx_description
1 polymer ?
#
loop_
_entity_poly.entity_id
_entity_poly.type
_entity_poly.pdbx_seq_one_letter_code
_entity_poly.pdbx_strand_id
1 'polypeptide(L)'
;MGLSIITGCHHDDKTKATTGTVLKIASVDTPEYFNLRPKLEKEYGYTHAVRIGDDLKISGAVSMDDSGTIVAPGNMEQQMKNCYTDLEKILTHYGYTYDDVVAENVYTTDMAEFIRVSGFRNSIYKKQFPTGTWLEVKGLAINGQMIEIDMEAHKSR
;
A
#
# COMPACT_ATOMS: atom_id res chain seq x y z
N MET A 1 10.69 -67.95 -61.08
CA MET A 1 11.59 -66.88 -61.58
C MET A 1 11.49 -65.69 -60.65
N GLY A 2 12.62 -65.15 -60.19
CA GLY A 2 12.74 -63.86 -59.46
C GLY A 2 12.57 -64.00 -57.93
N LEU A 3 13.62 -64.30 -57.16
CA LEU A 3 14.67 -63.43 -56.61
C LEU A 3 14.28 -62.79 -55.26
N SER A 4 15.06 -63.14 -54.23
CA SER A 4 15.14 -62.58 -52.88
C SER A 4 15.20 -61.05 -52.84
N ILE A 5 14.94 -60.45 -51.66
CA ILE A 5 15.91 -59.65 -50.88
C ILE A 5 15.31 -59.34 -49.49
N ILE A 6 16.22 -59.35 -48.53
CA ILE A 6 16.10 -59.21 -47.07
C ILE A 6 16.08 -57.70 -46.72
N THR A 7 15.62 -57.35 -45.51
CA THR A 7 16.20 -56.33 -44.59
C THR A 7 15.20 -55.29 -44.07
N GLY A 8 15.20 -55.12 -42.75
CA GLY A 8 15.17 -53.78 -42.13
C GLY A 8 14.01 -53.48 -41.18
N CYS A 9 14.26 -53.62 -39.88
CA CYS A 9 13.51 -52.94 -38.81
C CYS A 9 13.49 -51.43 -39.05
N HIS A 10 12.40 -50.73 -38.71
CA HIS A 10 12.44 -49.36 -38.13
C HIS A 10 11.20 -49.17 -37.25
N HIS A 11 11.44 -48.94 -35.96
CA HIS A 11 10.50 -48.34 -35.02
C HIS A 11 10.28 -46.87 -35.43
N ASP A 12 9.02 -46.42 -35.42
CA ASP A 12 8.70 -44.99 -35.26
C ASP A 12 7.55 -44.89 -34.26
N ASP A 13 7.91 -44.96 -32.97
CA ASP A 13 7.05 -44.54 -31.88
C ASP A 13 6.89 -43.02 -31.97
N LYS A 14 5.72 -42.57 -32.43
CA LYS A 14 5.36 -41.15 -32.37
C LYS A 14 4.94 -40.79 -30.95
N THR A 15 5.91 -40.52 -30.09
CA THR A 15 5.70 -39.74 -28.86
C THR A 15 5.40 -38.29 -29.26
N LYS A 16 4.11 -37.92 -29.23
CA LYS A 16 3.70 -36.51 -29.21
C LYS A 16 4.26 -35.89 -27.93
N ALA A 17 5.27 -35.03 -28.07
CA ALA A 17 5.69 -34.13 -27.03
C ALA A 17 4.54 -33.16 -26.73
N THR A 18 3.79 -33.44 -25.67
CA THR A 18 2.89 -32.45 -25.06
C THR A 18 3.79 -31.36 -24.49
N THR A 19 3.83 -30.20 -25.13
CA THR A 19 4.48 -28.99 -24.61
C THR A 19 3.75 -28.62 -23.32
N GLY A 20 4.27 -29.10 -22.20
CA GLY A 20 3.77 -28.73 -20.88
C GLY A 20 4.01 -27.25 -20.69
N THR A 21 2.93 -26.46 -20.73
CA THR A 21 2.94 -25.12 -20.15
C THR A 21 3.29 -25.29 -18.69
N VAL A 22 4.51 -24.93 -18.32
CA VAL A 22 4.88 -24.77 -16.91
C VAL A 22 4.06 -23.60 -16.41
N LEU A 23 2.93 -23.91 -15.77
CA LEU A 23 2.22 -22.94 -14.95
C LEU A 23 3.22 -22.49 -13.90
N LYS A 24 3.68 -21.24 -14.02
CA LYS A 24 4.50 -20.58 -13.01
C LYS A 24 3.66 -20.61 -11.74
N ILE A 25 4.05 -21.46 -10.78
CA ILE A 25 3.44 -21.46 -9.46
C ILE A 25 3.56 -20.02 -8.97
N ALA A 26 2.40 -19.38 -8.76
CA ALA A 26 2.37 -18.03 -8.20
C ALA A 26 3.17 -18.09 -6.89
N SER A 27 4.24 -17.29 -6.80
CA SER A 27 4.91 -17.09 -5.53
C SER A 27 3.86 -16.65 -4.53
N VAL A 28 3.77 -17.35 -3.39
CA VAL A 28 2.90 -16.90 -2.30
C VAL A 28 3.49 -15.61 -1.79
N ASP A 29 2.77 -14.50 -1.97
CA ASP A 29 3.22 -13.21 -1.50
C ASP A 29 3.23 -13.21 0.03
N THR A 30 4.41 -13.04 0.61
CA THR A 30 4.60 -12.98 2.06
C THR A 30 4.39 -11.54 2.57
N PRO A 31 3.74 -11.34 3.73
CA PRO A 31 3.61 -10.01 4.30
C PRO A 31 4.97 -9.39 4.66
N GLU A 32 5.18 -8.15 4.25
CA GLU A 32 6.31 -7.31 4.63
C GLU A 32 5.83 -6.17 5.52
N TYR A 33 6.53 -5.95 6.64
CA TYR A 33 6.12 -5.02 7.68
C TYR A 33 7.07 -3.82 7.74
N PHE A 34 6.52 -2.62 7.89
CA PHE A 34 7.29 -1.39 8.05
C PHE A 34 6.83 -0.59 9.26
N ASN A 35 7.82 -0.05 9.97
CA ASN A 35 7.66 0.71 11.18
C ASN A 35 8.32 2.09 10.97
N LEU A 36 7.51 3.15 10.98
CA LEU A 36 8.00 4.51 10.80
C LEU A 36 8.64 5.01 12.10
N ARG A 37 8.08 4.62 13.24
CA ARG A 37 8.57 4.95 14.60
C ARG A 37 8.65 3.68 15.46
N PRO A 38 9.66 2.81 15.22
CA PRO A 38 9.65 1.44 15.75
C PRO A 38 9.49 1.31 17.27
N LYS A 39 10.02 2.26 18.04
CA LYS A 39 9.91 2.25 19.50
C LYS A 39 8.45 2.47 19.94
N LEU A 40 7.80 3.50 19.39
CA LEU A 40 6.42 3.87 19.74
C LEU A 40 5.41 2.86 19.21
N GLU A 41 5.60 2.41 17.96
CA GLU A 41 4.76 1.39 17.34
C GLU A 41 4.79 0.08 18.13
N LYS A 42 5.97 -0.32 18.63
CA LYS A 42 6.10 -1.46 19.53
C LYS A 42 5.42 -1.24 20.88
N GLU A 43 5.49 -0.04 21.44
CA GLU A 43 4.86 0.32 22.71
C GLU A 43 3.33 0.31 22.62
N TYR A 44 2.77 0.85 21.53
CA TYR A 44 1.34 0.87 21.28
C TYR A 44 0.77 -0.43 20.70
N GLY A 45 1.62 -1.27 20.10
CA GLY A 45 1.23 -2.60 19.60
C GLY A 45 0.67 -2.60 18.18
N TYR A 46 1.22 -1.78 17.28
CA TYR A 46 0.85 -1.80 15.85
C TYR A 46 2.09 -1.72 14.95
N THR A 47 1.89 -1.92 13.65
CA THR A 47 2.90 -1.68 12.61
C THR A 47 2.35 -0.64 11.64
N HIS A 48 3.21 0.25 11.13
CA HIS A 48 2.71 1.39 10.37
C HIS A 48 2.21 0.99 8.98
N ALA A 49 2.82 -0.03 8.37
CA ALA A 49 2.38 -0.53 7.09
C ALA A 49 2.65 -2.02 6.91
N VAL A 50 1.77 -2.65 6.13
CA VAL A 50 1.90 -4.04 5.71
C VAL A 50 1.71 -4.11 4.20
N ARG A 51 2.69 -4.67 3.50
CA ARG A 51 2.60 -4.95 2.06
C ARG A 51 2.45 -6.45 1.83
N ILE A 52 1.52 -6.85 0.96
CA ILE A 52 1.37 -8.22 0.49
C ILE A 52 1.30 -8.16 -1.04
N GLY A 53 2.36 -8.61 -1.72
CA GLY A 53 2.44 -8.49 -3.18
C GLY A 53 2.38 -7.02 -3.61
N ASP A 54 1.43 -6.69 -4.48
CA ASP A 54 1.24 -5.33 -5.00
C ASP A 54 0.24 -4.50 -4.18
N ASP A 55 -0.29 -5.03 -3.08
CA ASP A 55 -1.20 -4.35 -2.16
C ASP A 55 -0.46 -3.82 -0.92
N LEU A 56 -0.72 -2.57 -0.56
CA LEU A 56 -0.13 -1.90 0.59
C LEU A 56 -1.24 -1.30 1.47
N LYS A 57 -1.32 -1.75 2.74
CA LYS A 57 -2.15 -1.11 3.77
C LYS A 57 -1.27 -0.25 4.67
N ILE A 58 -1.65 1.01 4.86
CA ILE A 58 -0.98 1.96 5.74
C ILE A 58 -1.94 2.31 6.90
N SER A 59 -1.43 2.25 8.12
CA SER A 59 -2.13 2.66 9.36
C SER A 59 -2.39 4.17 9.36
N GLY A 60 -3.22 4.63 10.29
CA GLY A 60 -3.48 6.05 10.50
C GLY A 60 -2.19 6.83 10.83
N ALA A 61 -1.87 7.81 9.99
CA ALA A 61 -0.82 8.78 10.24
C ALA A 61 -1.40 9.99 10.99
N VAL A 62 -0.65 10.49 11.96
CA VAL A 62 -0.98 11.63 12.82
C VAL A 62 0.22 12.58 12.90
N SER A 63 -0.04 13.85 13.20
CA SER A 63 1.00 14.87 13.31
C SER A 63 1.79 14.76 14.62
N MET A 64 2.91 14.04 14.60
CA MET A 64 3.83 13.90 15.72
C MET A 64 5.29 13.77 15.26
N ASP A 65 6.24 13.99 16.16
CA ASP A 65 7.66 13.72 15.92
C ASP A 65 8.03 12.26 16.24
N ASP A 66 9.32 11.90 16.13
CA ASP A 66 9.81 10.54 16.42
C ASP A 66 9.74 10.16 17.90
N SER A 67 9.54 11.14 18.79
CA SER A 67 9.33 10.94 20.22
C SER A 67 7.86 10.74 20.60
N GLY A 68 6.94 10.90 19.64
CA GLY A 68 5.49 10.82 19.86
C GLY A 68 4.88 12.12 20.36
N THR A 69 5.64 13.22 20.31
CA THR A 69 5.15 14.55 20.69
C THR A 69 4.36 15.14 19.54
N ILE A 70 3.17 15.68 19.82
CA ILE A 70 2.32 16.31 18.79
C ILE A 70 3.04 17.50 18.18
N VAL A 71 3.05 17.55 16.85
CA VAL A 71 3.59 18.69 16.08
C VAL A 71 2.42 19.56 15.62
N ALA A 72 2.57 20.88 15.75
CA ALA A 72 1.58 21.88 15.38
C ALA A 72 0.20 21.71 16.08
N PRO A 73 0.16 21.70 17.43
CA PRO A 73 -1.09 21.64 18.17
C PRO A 73 -2.00 22.82 17.82
N GLY A 74 -3.29 22.54 17.59
CA GLY A 74 -4.29 23.57 17.23
C GLY A 74 -4.23 24.07 15.79
N ASN A 75 -3.42 23.45 14.92
CA ASN A 75 -3.32 23.83 13.50
C ASN A 75 -3.64 22.65 12.58
N MET A 76 -4.90 22.54 12.16
CA MET A 76 -5.39 21.46 11.29
C MET A 76 -4.59 21.34 10.00
N GLU A 77 -4.33 22.46 9.31
CA GLU A 77 -3.64 22.44 8.02
C GLU A 77 -2.22 21.89 8.15
N GLN A 78 -1.48 22.34 9.16
CA GLN A 78 -0.12 21.86 9.39
C GLN A 78 -0.11 20.40 9.86
N GLN A 79 -1.06 19.99 10.70
CA GLN A 79 -1.17 18.58 11.09
C GLN A 79 -1.46 17.68 9.89
N MET A 80 -2.38 18.09 9.01
CA MET A 80 -2.69 17.37 7.77
C MET A 80 -1.45 17.27 6.86
N LYS A 81 -0.70 18.36 6.68
CA LYS A 81 0.57 18.36 5.92
C LYS A 81 1.59 17.38 6.48
N ASN A 82 1.71 17.32 7.81
CA ASN A 82 2.62 16.39 8.48
C ASN A 82 2.18 14.93 8.28
N CYS A 83 0.88 14.64 8.34
CA CYS A 83 0.35 13.31 8.04
C CYS A 83 0.75 12.88 6.62
N TYR A 84 0.49 13.72 5.61
CA TYR A 84 0.92 13.45 4.23
C TYR A 84 2.44 13.33 4.07
N THR A 85 3.23 14.05 4.86
CA THR A 85 4.70 13.90 4.80
C THR A 85 5.13 12.52 5.31
N ASP A 86 4.49 11.99 6.36
CA ASP A 86 4.79 10.65 6.87
C ASP A 86 4.28 9.54 5.94
N LEU A 87 3.08 9.71 5.40
CA LEU A 87 2.49 8.80 4.43
C LEU A 87 3.37 8.69 3.16
N GLU A 88 3.95 9.80 2.70
CA GLU A 88 4.91 9.80 1.58
C GLU A 88 6.17 8.98 1.88
N LYS A 89 6.72 9.06 3.09
CA LYS A 89 7.89 8.25 3.49
C LYS A 89 7.59 6.75 3.40
N ILE A 90 6.39 6.35 3.82
CA ILE A 90 5.95 4.95 3.81
C ILE A 90 5.70 4.46 2.38
N LEU A 91 4.99 5.25 1.56
CA LEU A 91 4.80 4.95 0.14
C LEU A 91 6.17 4.79 -0.54
N THR A 92 7.07 5.75 -0.35
CA THR A 92 8.43 5.74 -0.93
C THR A 92 9.24 4.53 -0.49
N HIS A 93 9.12 4.09 0.78
CA HIS A 93 9.81 2.89 1.27
C HIS A 93 9.51 1.64 0.43
N TYR A 94 8.25 1.48 0.00
CA TYR A 94 7.82 0.38 -0.86
C TYR A 94 7.84 0.73 -2.37
N GLY A 95 8.37 1.91 -2.71
CA GLY A 95 8.44 2.44 -4.07
C GLY A 95 7.10 2.84 -4.68
N TYR A 96 6.08 3.10 -3.87
CA TYR A 96 4.77 3.65 -4.28
C TYR A 96 4.84 5.17 -4.28
N THR A 97 3.84 5.78 -4.92
CA THR A 97 3.59 7.21 -4.94
C THR A 97 2.11 7.47 -4.59
N TYR A 98 1.73 8.75 -4.45
CA TYR A 98 0.32 9.11 -4.27
C TYR A 98 -0.59 8.72 -5.44
N ASP A 99 -0.03 8.52 -6.64
CA ASP A 99 -0.80 8.05 -7.79
C ASP A 99 -1.20 6.56 -7.68
N ASP A 100 -0.54 5.81 -6.79
CA ASP A 100 -0.85 4.41 -6.50
C ASP A 100 -1.89 4.26 -5.37
N VAL A 101 -2.26 5.35 -4.69
CA VAL A 101 -3.24 5.32 -3.60
C VAL A 101 -4.64 5.13 -4.17
N VAL A 102 -5.31 4.07 -3.74
CA VAL A 102 -6.64 3.69 -4.22
C VAL A 102 -7.75 4.09 -3.24
N ALA A 103 -7.46 4.08 -1.94
CA ALA A 103 -8.38 4.51 -0.90
C ALA A 103 -7.67 5.35 0.18
N GLU A 104 -8.33 6.40 0.67
CA GLU A 104 -7.88 7.25 1.77
C GLU A 104 -9.05 7.55 2.71
N ASN A 105 -8.91 7.25 4.00
CA ASN A 105 -9.90 7.63 5.00
C ASN A 105 -9.35 8.74 5.89
N VAL A 106 -10.24 9.65 6.28
CA VAL A 106 -9.90 10.79 7.14
C VAL A 106 -10.78 10.76 8.37
N TYR A 107 -10.16 10.84 9.54
CA TYR A 107 -10.82 11.03 10.82
C TYR A 107 -10.38 12.37 11.37
N THR A 108 -11.33 13.24 11.70
CA THR A 108 -11.02 14.59 12.19
C THR A 108 -11.85 14.96 13.40
N THR A 109 -11.32 15.80 14.26
CA THR A 109 -12.05 16.34 15.43
C THR A 109 -12.82 17.63 15.11
N ASP A 110 -12.63 18.19 13.92
CA ASP A 110 -13.32 19.38 13.43
C ASP A 110 -13.47 19.31 11.90
N MET A 111 -14.62 18.83 11.43
CA MET A 111 -14.91 18.68 10.00
C MET A 111 -14.97 20.03 9.29
N ALA A 112 -15.45 21.08 9.96
CA ALA A 112 -15.55 22.40 9.34
C ALA A 112 -14.16 22.95 9.00
N GLU A 113 -13.22 22.84 9.94
CA GLU A 113 -11.84 23.24 9.74
C GLU A 113 -11.13 22.33 8.73
N PHE A 114 -11.36 21.01 8.77
CA PHE A 114 -10.82 20.10 7.75
C PHE A 114 -11.31 20.48 6.34
N ILE A 115 -12.62 20.70 6.13
CA ILE A 115 -13.16 21.09 4.82
C ILE A 115 -12.52 22.39 4.34
N ARG A 116 -12.31 23.37 5.23
CA ARG A 116 -11.64 24.64 4.91
C ARG A 116 -10.23 24.45 4.34
N VAL A 117 -9.48 23.46 4.85
CA VAL A 117 -8.06 23.25 4.47
C VAL A 117 -7.86 22.09 3.49
N SER A 118 -8.87 21.25 3.28
CA SER A 118 -8.83 20.01 2.46
C SER A 118 -8.34 20.24 1.02
N GLY A 119 -8.45 21.47 0.51
CA GLY A 119 -7.93 21.88 -0.79
C GLY A 119 -6.43 21.63 -0.98
N PHE A 120 -5.65 21.51 0.10
CA PHE A 120 -4.24 21.09 0.03
C PHE A 120 -4.07 19.75 -0.70
N ARG A 121 -5.06 18.85 -0.67
CA ARG A 121 -5.01 17.55 -1.39
C ARG A 121 -4.78 17.72 -2.90
N ASN A 122 -5.18 18.84 -3.49
CA ASN A 122 -4.88 19.16 -4.91
C ASN A 122 -3.38 19.36 -5.18
N SER A 123 -2.57 19.68 -4.16
CA SER A 123 -1.12 19.74 -4.29
C SER A 123 -0.47 18.36 -4.33
N ILE A 124 -1.18 17.32 -3.88
CA ILE A 124 -0.70 15.94 -3.73
C ILE A 124 -1.22 15.08 -4.88
N TYR A 125 -2.53 14.93 -4.98
CA TYR A 125 -3.18 14.08 -5.99
C TYR A 125 -3.30 14.84 -7.30
N LYS A 126 -2.42 14.53 -8.26
CA LYS A 126 -2.35 15.23 -9.56
C LYS A 126 -3.16 14.57 -10.66
N LYS A 127 -3.30 13.25 -10.60
CA LYS A 127 -4.00 12.47 -11.61
C LYS A 127 -5.47 12.29 -11.26
N GLN A 128 -5.74 11.71 -10.10
CA GLN A 128 -7.08 11.41 -9.60
C GLN A 128 -7.04 11.30 -8.07
N PHE A 129 -8.17 11.58 -7.42
CA PHE A 129 -8.31 11.33 -5.99
C PHE A 129 -8.62 9.86 -5.73
N PRO A 130 -8.16 9.28 -4.60
CA PRO A 130 -8.60 7.97 -4.16
C PRO A 130 -10.08 7.99 -3.71
N THR A 131 -10.71 6.81 -3.63
CA THR A 131 -11.98 6.68 -2.90
C THR A 131 -11.76 6.87 -1.40
N GLY A 132 -12.81 7.02 -0.61
CA GLY A 132 -12.62 7.23 0.82
C GLY A 132 -13.88 7.56 1.61
N THR A 133 -13.74 7.52 2.93
CA THR A 133 -14.73 8.03 3.90
C THR A 133 -14.10 9.07 4.81
N TRP A 134 -14.81 10.17 5.04
CA TRP A 134 -14.41 11.20 6.01
C TRP A 134 -15.39 11.24 7.17
N LEU A 135 -14.87 11.13 8.39
CA LEU A 135 -15.66 11.09 9.61
C LEU A 135 -15.19 12.17 10.59
N GLU A 136 -16.15 12.91 11.15
CA GLU A 136 -15.89 13.67 12.37
C GLU A 136 -16.00 12.71 13.56
N VAL A 137 -14.98 12.72 14.42
CA VAL A 137 -14.89 11.86 15.60
C VAL A 137 -14.72 12.71 16.85
N LYS A 138 -15.16 12.18 18.00
CA LYS A 138 -15.07 12.87 19.30
C LYS A 138 -13.62 13.19 19.71
N GLY A 139 -12.66 12.38 19.25
CA GLY A 139 -11.26 12.51 19.58
C GLY A 139 -10.43 11.44 18.90
N LEU A 140 -9.12 11.68 18.84
CA LEU A 140 -8.10 10.76 18.33
C LEU A 140 -7.27 10.20 19.50
N ALA A 141 -6.26 9.37 19.21
CA ALA A 141 -5.50 8.63 20.21
C ALA A 141 -4.82 9.52 21.27
N ILE A 142 -4.32 10.69 20.87
CA ILE A 142 -3.61 11.63 21.75
C ILE A 142 -4.32 12.99 21.72
N ASN A 143 -4.58 13.57 22.90
CA ASN A 143 -5.19 14.89 23.02
C ASN A 143 -4.35 15.95 22.30
N GLY A 144 -4.97 16.70 21.39
CA GLY A 144 -4.34 17.73 20.56
C GLY A 144 -4.14 17.31 19.11
N GLN A 145 -4.29 16.02 18.79
CA GLN A 145 -4.45 15.55 17.42
C GLN A 145 -5.79 16.03 16.86
N MET A 146 -5.77 16.55 15.65
CA MET A 146 -6.95 17.10 14.97
C MET A 146 -7.35 16.29 13.73
N ILE A 147 -6.42 15.52 13.19
CA ILE A 147 -6.61 14.70 12.00
C ILE A 147 -5.75 13.44 12.06
N GLU A 148 -6.32 12.35 11.58
CA GLU A 148 -5.68 11.07 11.33
C GLU A 148 -6.07 10.58 9.93
N ILE A 149 -5.09 10.11 9.15
CA ILE A 149 -5.30 9.68 7.76
C ILE A 149 -4.75 8.28 7.57
N ASP A 150 -5.59 7.34 7.17
CA ASP A 150 -5.19 6.00 6.73
C ASP A 150 -5.34 5.86 5.21
N MET A 151 -4.59 4.95 4.60
CA MET A 151 -4.71 4.72 3.16
C MET A 151 -4.35 3.30 2.73
N GLU A 152 -4.82 2.96 1.53
CA GLU A 152 -4.48 1.75 0.79
C GLU A 152 -3.91 2.16 -0.57
N ALA A 153 -2.85 1.49 -0.98
CA ALA A 153 -2.22 1.68 -2.28
C ALA A 153 -2.05 0.36 -3.02
N HIS A 154 -2.11 0.42 -4.34
CA HIS A 154 -2.00 -0.74 -5.21
C HIS A 154 -1.20 -0.41 -6.47
N LYS A 155 -0.25 -1.27 -6.83
CA LYS A 155 0.48 -1.16 -8.11
C LYS A 155 -0.14 -2.04 -9.18
N SER A 156 -0.65 -1.41 -10.23
CA SER A 156 -1.01 -2.13 -11.46
C SER A 156 0.26 -2.53 -12.21
N ARG A 157 0.37 -3.81 -12.58
CA ARG A 157 1.48 -4.35 -13.40
C ARG A 157 1.38 -3.93 -14.87
#